data_AF-A0A7W7S533-F1
#
_entry.id   AF-A0A7W7S533-F1
#
_cell.length_a   1.000
_cell.length_b   1.000
_cell.length_c   1.000
_cell.angle_alpha   90.00
_cell.angle_beta   90.00
_cell.angle_gamma   90.00
#
_symmetry.space_group_name_H-M   'P 1'
#
loop_
_entity.id
_entity.type
_entity.pdbx_description
1 polymer ?
#
loop_
_entity_poly.entity_id
_entity_poly.type
_entity_poly.pdbx_seq_one_letter_code
_entity_poly.pdbx_strand_id
1 'polypeptide(L)'
;MMAAGSLAVNALDVLAIWVIFQHTGSPAGFDLAEVMFLYGTASLSFALSDMLFGNVDRLSPHIRAGTFGTMLIRPAGAFVQVATDRFGVHRLGKTVQALIVLCIALSQLGVPPAFANWQPGLFVLDRPGPLGLPYGLRFAAPLAALALAVLAVLAWRAGIRRYRSTGS
;
A
#
# COMPACT_ATOMS: atom_id res chain seq x y z
N MET A 1 8.99 18.01 -12.64
CA MET A 1 10.24 18.01 -11.84
C MET A 1 10.11 17.16 -10.57
N MET A 2 9.05 17.32 -9.76
CA MET A 2 8.88 16.50 -8.53
C MET A 2 8.90 14.98 -8.79
N ALA A 3 8.22 14.46 -9.83
CA ALA A 3 8.16 13.01 -10.13
C ALA A 3 9.50 12.36 -10.44
N ALA A 4 10.35 13.06 -11.19
CA ALA A 4 11.71 12.58 -11.43
C ALA A 4 12.54 12.58 -10.14
N GLY A 5 12.35 13.61 -9.28
CA GLY A 5 13.04 13.72 -8.00
C GLY A 5 12.69 12.58 -7.03
N SER A 6 11.41 12.23 -6.88
CA SER A 6 11.03 11.13 -6.00
C SER A 6 11.48 9.78 -6.54
N LEU A 7 11.37 9.53 -7.84
CA LEU A 7 11.90 8.30 -8.45
C LEU A 7 13.40 8.17 -8.23
N ALA A 8 14.16 9.27 -8.39
CA ALA A 8 15.60 9.27 -8.13
C ALA A 8 15.92 8.97 -6.66
N VAL A 9 15.21 9.58 -5.70
CA VAL A 9 15.41 9.32 -4.26
C VAL A 9 15.11 7.87 -3.91
N ASN A 10 13.96 7.33 -4.32
CA ASN A 10 13.63 5.94 -4.03
C ASN A 10 14.62 4.98 -4.73
N ALA A 11 15.10 5.30 -5.93
CA ALA A 11 16.11 4.49 -6.63
C ALA A 11 17.45 4.53 -5.89
N LEU A 12 17.83 5.68 -5.35
CA LEU A 12 19.00 5.83 -4.49
C LEU A 12 18.86 5.02 -3.20
N ASP A 13 17.68 4.94 -2.59
CA ASP A 13 17.46 4.09 -1.40
C ASP A 13 17.75 2.61 -1.72
N VAL A 14 17.26 2.11 -2.84
CA VAL A 14 17.50 0.72 -3.29
C VAL A 14 18.98 0.51 -3.62
N LEU A 15 19.60 1.46 -4.34
CA LEU A 15 21.03 1.40 -4.67
C LEU A 15 21.88 1.45 -3.41
N ALA A 16 21.52 2.25 -2.41
CA ALA A 16 22.23 2.33 -1.14
C ALA A 16 22.20 0.99 -0.41
N ILE A 17 21.03 0.34 -0.32
CA ILE A 17 20.90 -1.02 0.25
C ILE A 17 21.82 -1.98 -0.50
N TRP A 18 21.79 -1.97 -1.84
CA TRP A 18 22.62 -2.84 -2.66
C TRP A 18 24.13 -2.60 -2.44
N VAL A 19 24.58 -1.35 -2.48
CA VAL A 19 26.00 -0.98 -2.32
C VAL A 19 26.52 -1.35 -0.93
N ILE A 20 25.72 -1.14 0.12
CA ILE A 20 26.10 -1.48 1.50
C ILE A 20 26.36 -2.99 1.62
N PHE A 21 25.48 -3.82 1.06
CA PHE A 21 25.60 -5.27 1.11
C PHE A 21 26.77 -5.81 0.28
N GLN A 22 27.09 -5.16 -0.85
CA GLN A 22 28.28 -5.50 -1.64
C GLN A 22 29.59 -5.33 -0.85
N HIS A 23 29.65 -4.36 0.07
CA HIS A 23 30.87 -4.08 0.84
C HIS A 23 30.89 -4.74 2.23
N THR A 24 29.72 -4.93 2.85
CA THR A 24 29.61 -5.35 4.25
C THR A 24 29.29 -6.84 4.41
N GLY A 25 28.93 -7.54 3.32
CA GLY A 25 28.51 -8.95 3.37
C GLY A 25 27.10 -9.09 3.94
N SER A 26 26.90 -10.01 4.90
CA SER A 26 25.62 -10.27 5.59
C SER A 26 25.58 -9.59 6.97
N PRO A 27 25.29 -8.28 7.05
CA PRO A 27 25.12 -7.61 8.32
C PRO A 27 24.00 -8.30 9.12
N ALA A 28 24.36 -8.80 10.32
CA ALA A 28 23.49 -9.57 11.20
C ALA A 28 22.94 -10.90 10.63
N GLY A 29 23.56 -11.45 9.59
CA GLY A 29 23.16 -12.74 9.00
C GLY A 29 21.99 -12.66 8.02
N PHE A 30 21.49 -11.47 7.71
CA PHE A 30 20.52 -11.26 6.64
C PHE A 30 21.20 -11.25 5.28
N ASP A 31 20.54 -11.84 4.28
CA ASP A 31 20.94 -11.76 2.89
C ASP A 31 20.35 -10.52 2.20
N LEU A 32 21.00 -10.04 1.14
CA LEU A 32 20.55 -8.90 0.34
C LEU A 32 19.12 -9.11 -0.17
N ALA A 33 18.78 -10.33 -0.59
CA ALA A 33 17.46 -10.67 -1.09
C ALA A 33 16.38 -10.50 0.00
N GLU A 34 16.67 -10.91 1.24
CA GLU A 34 15.75 -10.80 2.38
C GLU A 34 15.48 -9.33 2.73
N VAL A 35 16.51 -8.49 2.75
CA VAL A 35 16.35 -7.06 3.00
C VAL A 35 15.61 -6.36 1.88
N MET A 36 15.90 -6.71 0.62
CA MET A 36 15.15 -6.19 -0.54
C MET A 36 13.68 -6.60 -0.51
N PHE A 37 13.36 -7.81 -0.01
CA PHE A 37 11.99 -8.26 0.19
C PHE A 37 11.27 -7.44 1.25
N LEU A 38 11.89 -7.20 2.41
CA LEU A 38 11.33 -6.36 3.47
C LEU A 38 11.13 -4.92 2.99
N TYR A 39 12.11 -4.35 2.29
CA TYR A 39 12.00 -3.03 1.71
C TYR A 39 10.88 -2.96 0.67
N GLY A 40 10.80 -3.92 -0.25
CA GLY A 40 9.79 -3.96 -1.30
C GLY A 40 8.36 -4.08 -0.74
N THR A 41 8.15 -4.98 0.23
CA THR A 41 6.85 -5.16 0.89
C THR A 41 6.43 -3.93 1.69
N ALA A 42 7.33 -3.35 2.50
CA ALA A 42 7.06 -2.13 3.24
C ALA A 42 6.75 -0.95 2.30
N SER A 43 7.57 -0.77 1.27
CA SER A 43 7.40 0.29 0.27
C SER A 43 6.09 0.16 -0.49
N LEU A 44 5.68 -1.07 -0.82
CA LEU A 44 4.40 -1.33 -1.49
C LEU A 44 3.22 -0.97 -0.59
N SER A 45 3.27 -1.34 0.69
CA SER A 45 2.23 -0.98 1.67
C SER A 45 2.09 0.54 1.82
N PHE A 46 3.21 1.24 1.96
CA PHE A 46 3.23 2.70 2.01
C PHE A 46 2.72 3.34 0.71
N ALA A 47 3.11 2.81 -0.45
CA ALA A 47 2.68 3.33 -1.75
C ALA A 47 1.17 3.16 -1.96
N LEU A 48 0.62 2.00 -1.61
CA LEU A 48 -0.83 1.75 -1.68
C LEU A 48 -1.60 2.65 -0.71
N SER A 49 -1.11 2.81 0.52
CA SER A 49 -1.73 3.70 1.50
C SER A 49 -1.73 5.16 1.04
N ASP A 50 -0.61 5.64 0.51
CA ASP A 50 -0.52 7.01 0.00
C ASP A 50 -1.37 7.22 -1.26
N MET A 51 -1.51 6.20 -2.11
CA MET A 51 -2.37 6.27 -3.30
C MET A 51 -3.86 6.33 -2.93
N LEU A 52 -4.29 5.60 -1.91
CA LEU A 52 -5.69 5.56 -1.47
C LEU A 52 -6.08 6.75 -0.59
N PHE A 53 -5.19 7.16 0.33
CA PHE A 53 -5.52 8.14 1.37
C PHE A 53 -4.76 9.46 1.24
N GLY A 54 -3.67 9.53 0.47
CA GLY A 54 -2.83 10.72 0.38
C GLY A 54 -3.48 11.93 -0.28
N ASN A 55 -4.62 11.78 -0.95
CA ASN A 55 -5.43 12.92 -1.43
C ASN A 55 -6.51 13.36 -0.43
N VAL A 56 -6.76 12.59 0.63
CA VAL A 56 -7.72 12.96 1.68
C VAL A 56 -7.26 14.21 2.44
N ASP A 57 -5.96 14.49 2.52
CA ASP A 57 -5.41 15.72 3.11
C ASP A 57 -5.91 16.99 2.41
N ARG A 58 -6.32 16.88 1.13
CA ARG A 58 -6.89 17.98 0.34
C ARG A 58 -8.35 18.25 0.64
N LEU A 59 -9.00 17.42 1.45
CA LEU A 59 -10.35 17.65 1.92
C LEU A 59 -10.44 18.95 2.74
N SER A 60 -9.40 19.26 3.53
CA SER A 60 -9.34 20.46 4.37
C SER A 60 -9.47 21.77 3.55
N PRO A 61 -8.69 21.98 2.48
CA PRO A 61 -8.91 23.09 1.54
C PRO A 61 -10.32 23.16 0.95
N HIS A 62 -10.91 22.02 0.55
CA HIS A 62 -12.26 21.97 -0.04
C HIS A 62 -13.37 22.32 0.97
N ILE A 63 -13.18 21.94 2.24
CA ILE A 63 -14.08 22.31 3.33
C ILE A 63 -14.01 23.82 3.57
N ARG A 64 -12.80 24.38 3.67
CA ARG A 64 -12.59 25.83 3.90
C ARG A 64 -13.09 26.69 2.75
N ALA A 65 -12.97 26.19 1.51
CA ALA A 65 -13.42 26.89 0.31
C ALA A 65 -14.93 26.72 0.03
N GLY A 66 -15.67 25.93 0.83
CA GLY A 66 -17.09 25.65 0.62
C GLY A 66 -17.41 24.77 -0.60
N THR A 67 -16.40 24.36 -1.37
CA THR A 67 -16.56 23.56 -2.60
C THR A 67 -16.90 22.10 -2.31
N PHE A 68 -16.64 21.61 -1.09
CA PHE A 68 -17.02 20.25 -0.69
C PHE A 68 -18.53 20.00 -0.79
N GLY A 69 -19.36 21.03 -0.55
CA GLY A 69 -20.81 20.93 -0.75
C GLY A 69 -21.20 20.57 -2.20
N THR A 70 -20.45 21.06 -3.18
CA THR A 70 -20.66 20.74 -4.59
C THR A 70 -20.23 19.31 -4.96
N MET A 71 -19.31 18.71 -4.19
CA MET A 71 -18.92 17.30 -4.38
C MET A 71 -20.02 16.35 -3.90
N LEU A 72 -20.78 16.73 -2.87
CA LEU A 72 -21.85 15.91 -2.29
C LEU A 72 -23.08 15.77 -3.20
N ILE A 73 -23.32 16.73 -4.10
CA ILE A 73 -24.44 16.69 -5.05
C ILE A 73 -24.15 15.89 -6.32
N ARG A 74 -22.88 15.59 -6.61
CA ARG A 74 -22.47 14.82 -7.78
C ARG A 74 -22.72 13.32 -7.54
N PRO A 75 -23.12 12.55 -8.57
CA PRO A 75 -23.49 11.14 -8.42
C PRO A 75 -22.32 10.22 -8.02
N ALA A 76 -21.07 10.66 -8.20
CA ALA A 76 -19.89 9.93 -7.74
C ALA A 76 -19.69 10.10 -6.22
N GLY A 77 -19.30 9.04 -5.51
CA GLY A 77 -19.04 9.14 -4.06
C GLY A 77 -17.96 10.17 -3.73
N ALA A 78 -18.16 10.99 -2.69
CA ALA A 78 -17.20 12.04 -2.29
C ALA A 78 -15.78 11.49 -2.02
N PHE A 79 -15.66 10.25 -1.53
CA PHE A 79 -14.36 9.58 -1.39
C PHE A 79 -13.65 9.45 -2.73
N VAL A 80 -14.35 8.98 -3.77
CA VAL A 80 -13.79 8.79 -5.11
C VAL A 80 -13.40 10.12 -5.71
N GLN A 81 -14.22 11.16 -5.51
CA GLN A 81 -13.92 12.51 -6.00
C GLN A 81 -12.68 13.09 -5.32
N VAL A 82 -12.54 12.95 -3.99
CA VAL A 82 -11.36 13.41 -3.24
C VAL A 82 -10.13 12.57 -3.57
N ALA A 83 -10.27 11.24 -3.66
CA ALA A 83 -9.18 10.35 -4.04
C ALA A 83 -8.66 10.62 -5.45
N THR A 84 -9.53 11.07 -6.36
CA THR A 84 -9.19 11.41 -7.75
C THR A 84 -8.82 12.88 -7.92
N ASP A 85 -8.97 13.71 -6.87
CA ASP A 85 -8.64 15.13 -6.94
C ASP A 85 -7.16 15.32 -7.26
N ARG A 86 -6.89 15.89 -8.45
CA ARG A 86 -5.56 16.04 -9.06
C ARG A 86 -4.70 14.79 -8.91
N PHE A 87 -5.16 13.67 -9.45
CA PHE A 87 -4.37 12.44 -9.50
C PHE A 87 -3.00 12.72 -10.15
N GLY A 88 -1.96 12.84 -9.32
CA GLY A 88 -0.62 13.17 -9.75
C GLY A 88 0.09 11.91 -10.18
N VAL A 89 0.49 11.84 -11.46
CA VAL A 89 1.28 10.74 -12.05
C VAL A 89 2.53 10.42 -11.22
N HIS A 90 3.02 11.38 -10.42
CA HIS A 90 4.08 11.21 -9.44
C HIS A 90 3.87 10.02 -8.47
N ARG A 91 2.64 9.76 -8.00
CA ARG A 91 2.37 8.69 -7.02
C ARG A 91 2.44 7.28 -7.64
N LEU A 92 2.21 7.17 -8.95
CA LEU A 92 2.36 5.92 -9.69
C LEU A 92 3.81 5.44 -9.70
N GLY A 93 4.78 6.38 -9.74
CA GLY A 93 6.20 6.05 -9.77
C GLY A 93 6.64 5.18 -8.58
N LYS A 94 6.30 5.59 -7.36
CA LYS A 94 6.64 4.83 -6.14
C LYS A 94 5.95 3.47 -6.09
N THR A 95 4.70 3.38 -6.56
CA THR A 95 3.94 2.12 -6.60
C THR A 95 4.54 1.12 -7.58
N VAL A 96 4.87 1.58 -8.80
CA VAL A 96 5.52 0.75 -9.83
C VAL A 96 6.90 0.31 -9.37
N GLN A 97 7.67 1.22 -8.78
CA GLN A 97 9.00 0.89 -8.26
C GLN A 97 8.95 -0.14 -7.12
N ALA A 98 8.05 0.04 -6.14
CA ALA A 98 7.90 -0.91 -5.05
C ALA A 98 7.49 -2.30 -5.56
N LEU A 99 6.62 -2.38 -6.58
CA LEU A 99 6.29 -3.62 -7.25
C LEU A 99 7.49 -4.27 -7.93
N ILE A 100 8.30 -3.50 -8.67
CA ILE A 100 9.50 -4.01 -9.35
C ILE A 100 10.48 -4.60 -8.32
N VAL A 101 10.78 -3.85 -7.25
CA VAL A 101 11.71 -4.30 -6.20
C VAL A 101 11.19 -5.57 -5.52
N LEU A 102 9.89 -5.63 -5.22
CA LEU A 102 9.27 -6.81 -4.62
C LEU A 102 9.33 -8.03 -5.56
N CYS A 103 9.04 -7.85 -6.86
CA CYS A 103 9.13 -8.94 -7.84
C CYS A 103 10.56 -9.47 -7.99
N ILE A 104 11.57 -8.59 -8.00
CA ILE A 104 12.99 -8.97 -8.06
C ILE A 104 13.41 -9.70 -6.78
N ALA A 105 12.97 -9.24 -5.61
CA ALA A 105 13.29 -9.91 -4.35
C ALA A 105 12.66 -11.31 -4.32
N LEU A 106 11.38 -11.44 -4.65
CA LEU A 106 10.69 -12.73 -4.71
C LEU A 106 11.37 -13.72 -5.66
N SER A 107 11.78 -13.27 -6.85
CA SER A 107 12.46 -14.16 -7.80
C SER A 107 13.83 -14.64 -7.30
N GLN A 108 14.58 -13.80 -6.59
CA GLN A 108 15.89 -14.16 -6.03
C GLN A 108 15.81 -15.05 -4.79
N LEU A 109 14.79 -14.90 -3.95
CA LEU A 109 14.54 -15.81 -2.83
C LEU A 109 14.07 -17.21 -3.30
N GLY A 110 13.84 -17.42 -4.60
CA GLY A 110 13.23 -18.66 -5.12
C GLY A 110 11.79 -18.84 -4.63
N VAL A 111 11.19 -17.77 -4.12
CA VAL A 111 9.85 -17.71 -3.55
C VAL A 111 8.91 -17.34 -4.69
N PRO A 112 8.07 -18.27 -5.18
CA PRO A 112 7.14 -17.94 -6.26
C PRO A 112 6.27 -16.75 -5.85
N PRO A 113 5.83 -15.87 -6.75
CA PRO A 113 4.85 -14.82 -6.40
C PRO A 113 3.56 -15.40 -5.77
N ALA A 114 3.30 -16.69 -6.00
CA ALA A 114 2.30 -17.48 -5.30
C ALA A 114 2.53 -17.56 -3.78
N PHE A 115 3.63 -17.07 -3.22
CA PHE A 115 3.87 -17.07 -1.79
C PHE A 115 2.96 -16.09 -1.04
N ALA A 116 2.55 -15.00 -1.70
CA ALA A 116 1.44 -14.16 -1.24
C ALA A 116 0.12 -14.93 -1.13
N ASN A 117 0.01 -16.04 -1.88
CA ASN A 117 -1.10 -16.99 -1.87
C ASN A 117 -0.70 -18.36 -1.28
N TRP A 118 0.41 -18.47 -0.54
CA TRP A 118 0.95 -19.79 -0.15
C TRP A 118 0.04 -20.52 0.82
N GLN A 119 -0.64 -19.80 1.71
CA GLN A 119 -1.59 -20.37 2.66
C GLN A 119 -2.85 -20.96 1.96
N PRO A 120 -3.50 -20.23 1.03
CA PRO A 120 -4.54 -20.83 0.17
C PRO A 120 -3.99 -21.90 -0.80
N GLY A 121 -2.76 -21.76 -1.28
CA GLY A 121 -2.09 -22.75 -2.13
C GLY A 121 -1.89 -24.09 -1.39
N LEU A 122 -1.45 -24.06 -0.13
CA LEU A 122 -1.35 -25.25 0.73
C LEU A 122 -2.71 -25.92 0.98
N PHE A 123 -3.80 -25.15 0.97
CA PHE A 123 -5.16 -25.66 1.03
C PHE A 123 -5.55 -26.39 -0.27
N VAL A 124 -5.23 -25.83 -1.43
CA VAL A 124 -5.52 -26.45 -2.74
C VAL A 124 -4.63 -27.67 -3.01
N LEU A 125 -3.39 -27.64 -2.53
CA LEU A 125 -2.40 -28.72 -2.68
C LEU A 125 -2.47 -29.79 -1.57
N ASP A 126 -3.44 -29.68 -0.65
CA ASP A 126 -3.68 -30.60 0.47
C ASP A 126 -2.42 -30.97 1.28
N ARG A 127 -1.55 -29.97 1.50
CA ARG A 127 -0.26 -30.14 2.18
C ARG A 127 -0.35 -29.62 3.63
N PRO A 128 0.19 -30.36 4.63
CA PRO A 128 0.21 -29.90 6.00
C PRO A 128 1.11 -28.67 6.14
N GLY A 129 0.58 -27.60 6.75
CA GLY A 129 1.29 -26.34 6.90
C GLY A 129 2.35 -26.43 8.00
N PRO A 130 3.55 -25.85 7.81
CA PRO A 130 4.70 -26.04 8.71
C PRO A 130 4.53 -25.43 10.11
N LEU A 131 3.57 -24.51 10.30
CA LEU A 131 3.32 -23.84 11.59
C LEU A 131 2.28 -24.53 12.50
N GLY A 132 1.64 -25.62 12.07
CA GLY A 132 0.62 -26.32 12.88
C GLY A 132 -0.64 -25.49 13.22
N LEU A 133 -0.82 -24.33 12.59
CA LEU A 133 -1.93 -23.41 12.88
C LEU A 133 -3.30 -24.02 12.51
N PRO A 134 -4.37 -23.71 13.29
CA PRO A 134 -5.73 -24.13 12.99
C PRO A 134 -6.11 -23.74 11.56
N TYR A 135 -6.77 -24.65 10.86
CA TYR A 135 -7.06 -24.55 9.42
C TYR A 135 -7.71 -23.22 9.00
N GLY A 136 -8.62 -22.68 9.83
CA GLY A 136 -9.33 -21.42 9.54
C GLY A 136 -8.46 -20.15 9.59
N LEU A 137 -7.36 -20.14 10.35
CA LEU A 137 -6.47 -18.96 10.46
C LEU A 137 -5.71 -18.67 9.16
N ARG A 138 -5.65 -19.64 8.23
CA ARG A 138 -5.00 -19.47 6.91
C ARG A 138 -5.73 -18.46 6.00
N PHE A 139 -7.00 -18.19 6.27
CA PHE A 139 -7.81 -17.19 5.54
C PHE A 139 -8.07 -15.92 6.36
N ALA A 140 -7.40 -15.77 7.52
CA ALA A 140 -7.61 -14.61 8.39
C ALA A 140 -7.11 -13.30 7.77
N ALA A 141 -6.04 -13.33 6.97
CA ALA A 141 -5.48 -12.13 6.35
C ALA A 141 -6.46 -11.40 5.40
N PRO A 142 -7.10 -12.05 4.40
CA PRO A 142 -8.10 -11.37 3.57
C PRO A 142 -9.35 -10.97 4.37
N LEU A 143 -9.77 -11.75 5.37
CA LEU A 143 -10.88 -11.39 6.25
C LEU A 143 -10.56 -10.17 7.12
N ALA A 144 -9.35 -10.09 7.67
CA ALA A 144 -8.88 -8.94 8.44
C ALA A 144 -8.77 -7.69 7.56
N ALA A 145 -8.23 -7.84 6.34
CA ALA A 145 -8.20 -6.76 5.36
C ALA A 145 -9.61 -6.26 4.99
N LEU A 146 -10.56 -7.17 4.76
CA LEU A 146 -11.97 -6.83 4.52
C LEU A 146 -12.61 -6.16 5.73
N ALA A 147 -12.39 -6.67 6.93
CA ALA A 147 -12.93 -6.09 8.16
C ALA A 147 -12.41 -4.65 8.37
N LEU A 148 -11.10 -4.44 8.20
CA LEU A 148 -10.49 -3.11 8.29
C LEU A 148 -11.01 -2.18 7.18
N ALA A 149 -11.16 -2.68 5.95
CA ALA A 149 -11.72 -1.90 4.85
C ALA A 149 -13.18 -1.49 5.13
N VAL A 150 -13.99 -2.41 5.66
CA VAL A 150 -15.38 -2.12 6.08
C VAL A 150 -15.39 -1.07 7.19
N LEU A 151 -14.56 -1.23 8.22
CA LEU A 151 -14.44 -0.24 9.31
C LEU A 151 -14.01 1.14 8.79
N ALA A 152 -13.04 1.20 7.86
CA ALA A 152 -12.60 2.43 7.23
C ALA A 152 -13.72 3.10 6.43
N VAL A 153 -14.48 2.33 5.64
CA VAL A 153 -15.64 2.83 4.88
C VAL A 153 -16.74 3.31 5.82
N LEU A 154 -17.02 2.59 6.90
CA LEU A 154 -18.01 2.99 7.89
C LEU A 154 -17.60 4.28 8.62
N ALA A 155 -16.32 4.39 9.01
CA ALA A 155 -15.75 5.59 9.61
C ALA A 155 -15.87 6.79 8.65
N TRP A 156 -15.52 6.60 7.38
CA TRP A 156 -15.67 7.62 6.34
C TRP A 156 -17.13 8.06 6.15
N ARG A 157 -18.07 7.10 6.03
CA ARG A 157 -19.51 7.40 5.90
C ARG A 157 -20.05 8.09 7.15
N ALA A 158 -19.58 7.72 8.33
CA ALA A 158 -19.93 8.40 9.57
C ALA A 158 -19.41 9.84 9.60
N GLY A 159 -18.18 10.08 9.11
CA GLY A 159 -17.59 11.41 8.96
C GLY A 159 -18.42 12.31 8.05
N ILE A 160 -18.79 11.83 6.85
CA ILE A 160 -19.64 12.61 5.92
C ILE A 160 -21.00 12.92 6.53
N ARG A 161 -21.66 11.96 7.19
CA ARG A 161 -22.98 12.20 7.82
C ARG A 161 -22.94 13.24 8.93
N ARG A 162 -21.80 13.39 9.60
CA ARG A 162 -21.59 14.38 10.67
C ARG A 162 -21.09 15.73 10.14
N TYR A 163 -20.76 15.82 8.85
CA TYR A 163 -20.38 17.08 8.23
C TYR A 163 -21.59 18.02 8.19
N ARG A 164 -21.51 19.09 8.97
CA ARG A 164 -22.38 20.26 8.81
C ARG A 164 -21.54 21.35 8.18
N SER A 165 -22.00 21.86 7.04
CA SER A 165 -21.48 23.10 6.48
C SER A 165 -21.60 24.19 7.54
N THR A 166 -20.51 24.91 7.79
CA THR A 166 -20.58 26.19 8.49
C THR A 166 -21.38 27.11 7.58
N GLY A 167 -22.66 27.32 7.90
CA GLY A 167 -23.51 28.25 7.16
C GLY A 167 -22.78 29.57 6.97
N SER A 168 -22.92 30.14 5.77
CA SER A 168 -22.59 31.55 5.53
C SER A 168 -23.62 32.42 6.23
#